data_AF-A0A9X2FDP8-F1
#
_entry.id   AF-A0A9X2FDP8-F1
#
_cell.length_a   1.000
_cell.length_b   1.000
_cell.length_c   1.000
_cell.angle_alpha   90.00
_cell.angle_beta   90.00
_cell.angle_gamma   90.00
#
_symmetry.space_group_name_H-M   'P 1'
#
loop_
_entity.id
_entity.type
_entity.pdbx_description
1 polymer ?
#
loop_
_entity_poly.entity_id
_entity_poly.type
_entity_poly.pdbx_seq_one_letter_code
_entity_poly.pdbx_strand_id
1 'polypeptide(L)'
;MPHTMKWILVATTLFVVTTGCGHRQTSLQIECRNYLEAGPPAHMEDYVPGSLTEIVIAHGAKGASLDPELVELGEIIVMESESLSDVEDPAIREYMQQGADLVRRVVEANQ
;
A
#
# COMPACT_ATOMS: atom_id res chain seq x y z
N MET A 1 -0.09 -52.36 36.84
CA MET A 1 -0.77 -51.93 35.60
C MET A 1 -0.54 -50.44 35.41
N PRO A 2 0.36 -50.01 34.51
CA PRO A 2 0.49 -48.61 34.11
C PRO A 2 -0.09 -48.39 32.70
N HIS A 3 -1.04 -47.45 32.57
CA HIS A 3 -1.50 -46.93 31.29
C HIS A 3 -0.68 -45.69 30.93
N THR A 4 0.35 -45.89 30.11
CA THR A 4 1.14 -44.81 29.50
C THR A 4 0.52 -44.49 28.13
N MET A 5 -0.25 -43.40 28.05
CA MET A 5 -0.79 -42.91 26.78
C MET A 5 0.25 -42.04 26.07
N LYS A 6 0.49 -42.45 24.83
CA LYS A 6 1.50 -42.06 23.86
C LYS A 6 1.00 -40.83 23.11
N TRP A 7 1.59 -39.66 23.33
CA TRP A 7 1.32 -38.50 22.46
C TRP A 7 2.23 -38.55 21.24
N ILE A 8 1.58 -38.50 20.09
CA ILE A 8 2.08 -38.77 18.75
C ILE A 8 2.81 -37.53 18.20
N LEU A 9 4.01 -37.77 17.67
CA LEU A 9 4.71 -36.88 16.73
C LEU A 9 3.86 -36.64 15.47
N VAL A 10 3.66 -35.38 15.06
CA VAL A 10 3.28 -35.05 13.67
C VAL A 10 3.98 -33.77 13.20
N ALA A 11 4.66 -33.91 12.05
CA ALA A 11 5.07 -32.91 11.05
C ALA A 11 5.99 -31.78 11.54
N THR A 12 7.28 -31.74 11.20
CA THR A 12 7.88 -31.79 9.84
C THR A 12 7.10 -30.97 8.82
N THR A 13 7.24 -29.64 8.89
CA THR A 13 7.22 -28.82 7.68
C THR A 13 8.55 -28.09 7.58
N LEU A 14 9.44 -28.73 6.84
CA LEU A 14 10.55 -28.11 6.15
C LEU A 14 9.96 -26.97 5.30
N PHE A 15 10.27 -25.71 5.60
CA PHE A 15 10.09 -24.66 4.60
C PHE A 15 11.45 -24.23 4.07
N VAL A 16 11.51 -24.36 2.75
CA VAL A 16 12.65 -24.23 1.88
C VAL A 16 13.17 -22.80 1.88
N VAL A 17 14.50 -22.69 1.80
CA VAL A 17 15.26 -21.48 1.50
C VAL A 17 14.67 -20.76 0.28
N THR A 18 14.33 -19.49 0.44
CA THR A 18 14.40 -18.55 -0.69
C THR A 18 15.42 -17.47 -0.34
N THR A 19 16.64 -17.67 -0.82
CA THR A 19 17.50 -16.56 -1.29
C THR A 19 16.69 -15.78 -2.32
N GLY A 20 15.93 -14.79 -1.85
CA GLY A 20 15.36 -13.75 -2.68
C GLY A 20 16.45 -12.72 -2.93
N CYS A 21 16.96 -12.70 -4.15
CA CYS A 21 17.78 -11.63 -4.71
C CYS A 21 17.26 -10.27 -4.21
N GLY A 22 18.09 -9.49 -3.52
CA GLY A 22 17.70 -8.18 -3.00
C GLY A 22 17.31 -7.26 -4.13
N HIS A 23 16.03 -7.23 -4.48
CA HIS A 23 15.44 -6.14 -5.24
C HIS A 23 15.69 -4.89 -4.41
N ARG A 24 16.64 -4.04 -4.83
CA ARG A 24 16.76 -2.70 -4.26
C ARG A 24 15.42 -2.03 -4.53
N GLN A 25 14.66 -1.80 -3.48
CA GLN A 25 13.41 -1.08 -3.62
C GLN A 25 13.72 0.33 -4.11
N THR A 26 12.94 0.84 -5.05
CA THR A 26 13.04 2.22 -5.50
C THR A 26 12.61 3.16 -4.36
N SER A 27 13.01 4.42 -4.40
CA SER A 27 12.53 5.42 -3.44
C SER A 27 10.99 5.50 -3.45
N LEU A 28 10.38 5.45 -4.64
CA LEU A 28 8.92 5.44 -4.80
C LEU A 28 8.26 4.24 -4.12
N GLN A 29 8.80 3.03 -4.27
CA GLN A 29 8.26 1.83 -3.59
C GLN A 29 8.29 1.96 -2.06
N ILE A 30 9.37 2.53 -1.52
CA ILE A 30 9.53 2.76 -0.08
C ILE A 30 8.52 3.81 0.38
N GLU A 31 8.38 4.91 -0.34
CA GLU A 31 7.46 6.00 0.01
C GLU A 31 5.99 5.56 -0.05
N CYS A 32 5.59 4.81 -1.08
CA CYS A 32 4.25 4.22 -1.16
C CYS A 32 3.96 3.29 0.02
N ARG A 33 4.92 2.45 0.41
CA ARG A 33 4.75 1.56 1.57
C ARG A 33 4.63 2.37 2.87
N ASN A 34 5.51 3.34 3.08
CA ASN A 34 5.50 4.16 4.28
C ASN A 34 4.17 4.93 4.43
N TYR A 35 3.60 5.42 3.32
CA TYR A 35 2.29 6.07 3.32
C TYR A 35 1.17 5.12 3.80
N LEU A 36 1.12 3.91 3.24
CA LEU A 36 0.13 2.89 3.62
C LEU A 36 0.30 2.40 5.07
N GLU A 37 1.54 2.32 5.55
CA GLU A 37 1.84 1.94 6.94
C GLU A 37 1.51 3.05 7.94
N ALA A 38 1.70 4.32 7.57
CA ALA A 38 1.36 5.46 8.41
C ALA A 38 -0.15 5.60 8.60
N GLY A 39 -0.91 5.39 7.52
CA GLY A 39 -2.36 5.55 7.52
C GLY A 39 -2.81 7.00 7.72
N PRO A 40 -4.14 7.24 7.77
CA PRO A 40 -4.68 8.58 7.92
C PRO A 40 -4.41 9.16 9.32
N PRO A 41 -4.48 10.50 9.48
CA PRO A 41 -4.51 11.12 10.79
C PRO A 41 -5.62 10.52 11.67
N ALA A 42 -5.34 10.31 12.97
CA ALA A 42 -6.24 9.60 13.88
C ALA A 42 -7.62 10.26 14.07
N HIS A 43 -7.74 11.56 13.76
CA HIS A 43 -8.97 12.34 13.83
C HIS A 43 -9.72 12.44 12.49
N MET A 44 -9.27 11.73 11.45
CA MET A 44 -9.99 11.61 10.19
C MET A 44 -11.12 10.58 10.33
N GLU A 45 -12.31 11.04 10.72
CA GLU A 45 -13.45 10.16 11.02
C GLU A 45 -14.07 9.50 9.78
N ASP A 46 -14.04 10.18 8.63
CA ASP A 46 -14.67 9.73 7.38
C ASP A 46 -13.73 8.95 6.45
N TYR A 47 -12.66 8.37 6.99
CA TYR A 47 -11.71 7.60 6.20
C TYR A 47 -12.28 6.26 5.73
N VAL A 48 -12.13 5.96 4.43
CA VAL A 48 -12.54 4.67 3.84
C VAL A 48 -11.29 3.90 3.36
N PRO A 49 -10.91 2.81 4.04
CA PRO A 49 -9.81 1.96 3.60
C PRO A 49 -10.17 1.16 2.35
N GLY A 50 -9.18 0.84 1.53
CA GLY A 50 -9.35 0.18 0.24
C GLY A 50 -9.84 1.11 -0.86
N SER A 51 -9.63 2.42 -0.70
CA SER A 51 -9.91 3.42 -1.73
C SER A 51 -9.09 3.15 -3.01
N LEU A 52 -9.56 3.68 -4.15
CA LEU A 52 -8.80 3.58 -5.41
C LEU A 52 -7.40 4.20 -5.28
N THR A 53 -7.27 5.30 -4.53
CA THR A 53 -6.00 5.91 -4.17
C THR A 53 -5.06 4.91 -3.50
N GLU A 54 -5.52 4.20 -2.47
CA GLU A 54 -4.71 3.18 -1.79
C GLU A 54 -4.39 1.99 -2.68
N ILE A 55 -5.31 1.59 -3.57
CA ILE A 55 -5.07 0.50 -4.52
C ILE A 55 -3.92 0.86 -5.47
N VAL A 56 -3.94 2.06 -6.06
CA VAL A 56 -2.86 2.53 -6.94
C VAL A 56 -1.54 2.64 -6.17
N ILE A 57 -1.55 3.22 -4.97
CA ILE A 57 -0.35 3.31 -4.11
C ILE A 57 0.16 1.92 -3.72
N ALA A 58 -0.73 0.94 -3.49
CA ALA A 58 -0.35 -0.43 -3.15
C ALA A 58 0.31 -1.16 -4.34
N HIS A 59 -0.07 -0.86 -5.58
CA HIS A 59 0.68 -1.31 -6.76
C HIS A 59 2.08 -0.66 -6.80
N GLY A 60 2.16 0.65 -6.55
CA GLY A 60 3.42 1.38 -6.41
C GLY A 60 4.36 0.79 -5.36
N ALA A 61 3.85 0.46 -4.17
CA ALA A 61 4.60 -0.14 -3.07
C ALA A 61 5.18 -1.52 -3.43
N LYS A 62 4.49 -2.27 -4.29
CA LYS A 62 4.93 -3.58 -4.81
C LYS A 62 5.85 -3.46 -6.01
N GLY A 63 5.97 -2.29 -6.64
CA GLY A 63 6.59 -2.14 -7.95
C GLY A 63 5.86 -2.90 -9.05
N ALA A 64 4.56 -3.11 -8.88
CA ALA A 64 3.74 -3.81 -9.84
C ALA A 64 3.31 -2.84 -10.95
N SER A 65 3.18 -3.35 -12.17
CA SER A 65 2.59 -2.59 -13.26
C SER A 65 1.12 -2.27 -12.95
N LEU A 66 0.67 -1.09 -13.37
CA LEU A 66 -0.76 -0.77 -13.45
C LEU A 66 -1.32 -1.32 -14.77
N ASP A 67 -2.53 -1.85 -14.73
CA ASP A 67 -3.29 -2.04 -15.96
C ASP A 67 -3.80 -0.68 -16.49
N PRO A 68 -4.15 -0.58 -17.78
CA PRO A 68 -4.56 0.69 -18.38
C PRO A 68 -5.76 1.37 -17.70
N GLU A 69 -6.70 0.58 -17.16
CA GLU A 69 -7.88 1.13 -16.47
C GLU A 69 -7.47 1.78 -15.14
N LEU A 70 -6.54 1.17 -14.40
CA LEU A 70 -5.97 1.77 -13.20
C LEU A 70 -5.10 3.01 -13.49
N VAL A 71 -4.43 3.07 -14.64
CA VAL A 71 -3.70 4.28 -15.07
C VAL A 71 -4.68 5.43 -15.28
N GLU A 72 -5.76 5.23 -16.04
CA GLU A 72 -6.79 6.24 -16.28
C GLU A 72 -7.46 6.70 -14.98
N LEU A 73 -7.80 5.76 -14.09
CA LEU A 73 -8.36 6.09 -12.77
C LEU A 73 -7.38 6.90 -11.91
N GLY A 74 -6.09 6.58 -11.97
CA GLY A 74 -5.04 7.34 -11.29
C GLY A 74 -4.96 8.79 -11.77
N GLU A 75 -5.10 9.03 -13.07
CA GLU A 75 -5.12 10.38 -13.64
C GLU A 75 -6.33 11.19 -13.15
N ILE A 76 -7.51 10.56 -13.04
CA ILE A 76 -8.71 11.20 -12.50
C ILE A 76 -8.51 11.60 -11.04
N ILE A 77 -7.94 10.70 -10.21
CA ILE A 77 -7.65 10.98 -8.80
C ILE A 77 -6.73 12.20 -8.67
N VAL A 78 -5.67 12.27 -9.49
CA VAL A 78 -4.73 13.39 -9.48
C VAL A 78 -5.44 14.68 -9.85
N MET A 79 -6.24 14.68 -10.92
CA MET A 79 -7.01 15.85 -11.35
C MET A 79 -7.97 16.35 -10.26
N GLU A 80 -8.70 15.44 -9.59
CA GLU A 80 -9.63 15.82 -8.52
C GLU A 80 -8.91 16.36 -7.26
N SER A 81 -7.70 15.86 -7.00
CA SER A 81 -6.89 16.27 -5.85
C SER A 81 -6.29 17.67 -5.95
N GLU A 82 -6.33 18.31 -7.13
CA GLU A 82 -5.85 19.70 -7.29
C GLU A 82 -6.68 20.70 -6.48
N SER A 83 -7.91 20.35 -6.09
CA SER A 83 -8.86 21.21 -5.36
C SER A 83 -9.04 20.83 -3.88
N LEU A 84 -7.97 20.45 -3.17
CA LEU A 84 -8.03 20.19 -1.72
C LEU A 84 -8.11 21.46 -0.84
N SER A 85 -8.44 22.62 -1.42
CA SER A 85 -8.54 23.91 -0.71
C SER A 85 -9.59 23.92 0.40
N ASP A 86 -10.64 23.11 0.23
CA ASP A 86 -11.82 23.11 1.09
C ASP A 86 -11.64 22.22 2.33
N VAL A 87 -10.53 21.47 2.40
CA VAL A 87 -10.19 20.64 3.56
C VAL A 87 -9.59 21.53 4.64
N GLU A 88 -10.36 21.99 5.63
CA GLU A 88 -9.91 22.94 6.65
C GLU A 88 -8.77 22.40 7.53
N ASP A 89 -8.77 21.10 7.83
CA ASP A 89 -7.76 20.47 8.66
C ASP A 89 -6.43 20.30 7.90
N PRO A 90 -5.33 20.92 8.36
CA PRO A 90 -4.07 20.89 7.64
C PRO A 90 -3.41 19.51 7.62
N ALA A 91 -3.58 18.68 8.65
CA ALA A 91 -3.00 17.34 8.70
C ALA A 91 -3.72 16.39 7.75
N ILE A 92 -5.06 16.48 7.67
CA ILE A 92 -5.84 15.73 6.70
C ILE A 92 -5.50 16.19 5.28
N ARG A 93 -5.41 17.50 5.06
CA ARG A 93 -5.03 18.06 3.76
C ARG A 93 -3.66 17.59 3.30
N GLU A 94 -2.66 17.61 4.18
CA GLU A 94 -1.30 17.13 3.88
C GLU A 94 -1.31 15.63 3.55
N TYR A 95 -2.03 14.81 4.32
CA TYR A 95 -2.18 13.38 4.05
C TYR A 95 -2.82 13.10 2.68
N MET A 96 -3.87 13.85 2.32
CA MET A 96 -4.54 13.71 1.02
C MET A 96 -3.64 14.17 -0.14
N GLN A 97 -2.93 15.29 0.03
CA GLN A 97 -1.96 15.79 -0.96
C GLN A 97 -0.81 14.82 -1.18
N GLN A 98 -0.29 14.23 -0.10
CA GLN A 98 0.76 13.21 -0.19
C GLN A 98 0.27 11.96 -0.94
N GLY A 99 -0.97 11.52 -0.67
CA GLY A 99 -1.58 10.40 -1.41
C GLY A 99 -1.68 10.69 -2.90
N ALA A 100 -2.17 11.87 -3.27
CA ALA A 100 -2.26 12.30 -4.66
C ALA A 100 -0.90 12.39 -5.37
N ASP A 101 0.12 12.94 -4.70
CA ASP A 101 1.47 13.00 -5.27
C ASP A 101 2.05 11.60 -5.54
N LEU A 102 1.82 10.67 -4.63
CA LEU A 102 2.23 9.27 -4.81
C LEU A 102 1.49 8.62 -5.97
N VAL A 103 0.17 8.81 -6.09
CA VAL A 103 -0.60 8.32 -7.25
C VAL A 103 -0.04 8.86 -8.56
N ARG A 104 0.18 10.18 -8.66
CA ARG A 104 0.77 10.81 -9.85
C ARG A 104 2.08 10.16 -10.25
N ARG A 105 2.98 9.96 -9.30
CA ARG A 105 4.31 9.37 -9.54
C ARG A 105 4.24 7.89 -9.91
N VAL A 106 3.28 7.15 -9.37
CA VAL A 106 3.04 5.75 -9.76
C VAL A 106 2.49 5.70 -11.18
N VAL A 107 1.54 6.56 -11.54
CA VAL A 107 1.00 6.67 -12.91
C VAL A 107 2.11 7.01 -13.91
N GLU A 108 2.91 8.05 -13.64
CA GLU A 108 4.05 8.46 -14.48
C GLU A 108 5.08 7.34 -14.68
N ALA A 109 5.27 6.46 -13.69
CA ALA A 109 6.17 5.31 -13.80
C ALA A 109 5.62 4.14 -14.63
N ASN A 110 4.34 4.20 -15.03
CA ASN A 110 3.63 3.15 -15.77
C ASN A 110 3.18 3.58 -17.18
N GLN A 111 3.54 4.79 -17.61
CA GLN A 111 3.35 5.31 -18.97
C GLN A 111 4.57 5.00 -19.86
#